data_AF-A0A1V3WFE5-F1
#
_entry.id   AF-A0A1V3WFE5-F1
#
_cell.length_a   1.000
_cell.length_b   1.000
_cell.length_c   1.000
_cell.angle_alpha   90.00
_cell.angle_beta   90.00
_cell.angle_gamma   90.00
#
_symmetry.space_group_name_H-M   'P 1'
#
loop_
_entity.id
_entity.type
_entity.pdbx_description
1 polymer ?
#
loop_
_entity_poly.entity_id
_entity_poly.type
_entity_poly.pdbx_seq_one_letter_code
_entity_poly.pdbx_strand_id
1 'polypeptide(L)'
;MWMSVGDAAKIAARDNDWVEAVNRNGVVVCRAIVSHRMPDGVVFVYHAQERTIDTPLTETTGRRGGIHNSLTRLLIKPSHLAGGYAQNAFAFNYLGPTGNQRDEVAVVRRRSQEVAY
;
A
#
# COMPACT_ATOMS: atom_id res chain seq x y z
N MET A 1 0.59 -9.42 -0.35
CA MET A 1 0.07 -8.58 -1.44
C MET A 1 -0.64 -9.45 -2.45
N TRP A 2 -1.95 -9.31 -2.60
CA TRP A 2 -2.73 -10.01 -3.62
C TRP A 2 -2.47 -9.38 -4.98
N MET A 3 -2.17 -10.19 -5.98
CA MET A 3 -1.90 -9.76 -7.35
C MET A 3 -2.41 -10.79 -8.37
N SER A 4 -2.56 -10.37 -9.62
CA SER A 4 -2.99 -11.26 -10.70
C SER A 4 -1.89 -12.26 -11.08
N VAL A 5 -2.29 -13.32 -11.79
CA VAL A 5 -1.34 -14.28 -12.38
C VAL A 5 -0.44 -13.58 -13.41
N GLY A 6 -1.00 -12.65 -14.19
CA GLY A 6 -0.25 -11.88 -15.19
C GLY A 6 0.83 -10.99 -14.58
N ASP A 7 0.50 -10.27 -13.51
CA ASP A 7 1.45 -9.38 -12.84
C ASP A 7 2.54 -10.15 -12.09
N ALA A 8 2.17 -11.25 -11.43
CA ALA A 8 3.14 -12.15 -10.80
C ALA A 8 4.16 -12.68 -11.81
N ALA A 9 3.70 -13.08 -13.00
CA ALA A 9 4.57 -13.54 -14.08
C ALA A 9 5.52 -12.44 -14.58
N LYS A 10 5.04 -11.19 -14.73
CA LYS A 10 5.86 -10.04 -15.16
C LYS A 10 7.06 -9.77 -14.25
N ILE A 11 6.91 -10.03 -12.95
CA ILE A 11 7.98 -9.85 -11.95
C ILE A 11 8.66 -11.17 -11.53
N ALA A 12 8.34 -12.28 -12.23
CA ALA A 12 8.80 -13.63 -11.93
C ALA A 12 8.56 -14.08 -10.47
N ALA A 13 7.49 -13.57 -9.83
CA ALA A 13 7.08 -13.96 -8.48
C ALA A 13 6.18 -15.19 -8.52
N ARG A 14 6.37 -16.07 -7.54
CA ARG A 14 5.48 -17.20 -7.27
C ARG A 14 4.53 -16.87 -6.13
N ASP A 15 3.49 -17.67 -5.98
CA ASP A 15 2.65 -17.58 -4.80
C ASP A 15 3.50 -17.76 -3.53
N ASN A 16 3.19 -16.97 -2.51
CA ASN A 16 3.92 -16.89 -1.24
C ASN A 16 5.36 -16.36 -1.29
N ASP A 17 5.90 -15.98 -2.46
CA ASP A 17 7.22 -15.33 -2.55
C ASP A 17 7.21 -13.98 -1.81
N TRP A 18 8.34 -13.63 -1.21
CA TRP A 18 8.60 -12.28 -0.73
C TRP A 18 8.63 -11.27 -1.88
N VAL A 19 7.83 -10.23 -1.74
CA VAL A 19 7.79 -9.08 -2.64
C VAL A 19 8.00 -7.79 -1.86
N GLU A 20 8.58 -6.81 -2.53
CA GLU A 20 8.79 -5.47 -2.01
C GLU A 20 8.07 -4.47 -2.91
N ALA A 21 7.27 -3.60 -2.29
CA ALA A 21 6.60 -2.49 -2.94
C ALA A 21 7.20 -1.18 -2.47
N VAL A 22 7.53 -0.30 -3.40
CA VAL A 22 8.24 0.96 -3.15
C VAL A 22 7.57 2.10 -3.89
N ASN A 23 7.42 3.23 -3.22
CA ASN A 23 7.17 4.51 -3.88
C ASN A 23 7.90 5.65 -3.13
N ARG A 24 7.62 6.90 -3.52
CA ARG A 24 8.23 8.09 -2.90
C ARG A 24 7.96 8.21 -1.38
N ASN A 25 6.89 7.60 -0.88
CA ASN A 25 6.47 7.74 0.51
C ASN A 25 7.17 6.72 1.41
N GLY A 26 7.45 5.52 0.89
CA GLY A 26 8.11 4.47 1.67
C GLY A 26 8.10 3.09 1.00
N VAL A 27 8.26 2.07 1.84
CA VAL A 27 8.48 0.68 1.42
C VAL A 27 7.64 -0.29 2.25
N VAL A 28 7.05 -1.27 1.60
CA VAL A 28 6.36 -2.41 2.22
C VAL A 28 6.99 -3.70 1.74
N VAL A 29 7.22 -4.62 2.67
CA VAL A 29 7.65 -5.99 2.36
C VAL A 29 6.59 -6.94 2.87
N CYS A 30 6.12 -7.83 2.02
CA CYS A 30 5.14 -8.85 2.38
C CYS A 30 5.21 -10.03 1.40
N ARG A 31 4.49 -11.10 1.71
CA ARG A 31 4.37 -12.26 0.81
C ARG A 31 3.32 -12.03 -0.27
N ALA A 32 3.61 -12.45 -1.50
CA ALA A 32 2.67 -12.42 -2.61
C ALA A 32 1.55 -13.44 -2.39
N ILE A 33 0.35 -13.08 -2.83
CA ILE A 33 -0.78 -14.00 -2.93
C ILE A 33 -1.27 -13.92 -4.37
N VAL A 34 -0.95 -14.94 -5.17
CA VAL A 34 -1.22 -14.94 -6.61
C VAL A 34 -2.59 -15.54 -6.84
N SER A 35 -3.49 -14.80 -7.48
CA SER A 35 -4.87 -15.25 -7.65
C SER A 35 -5.48 -14.78 -8.96
N HIS A 36 -6.20 -15.69 -9.64
CA HIS A 36 -6.92 -15.41 -10.88
C HIS A 36 -8.06 -14.40 -10.72
N ARG A 37 -8.53 -14.18 -9.48
CA ARG A 37 -9.58 -13.19 -9.15
C ARG A 37 -9.09 -11.74 -9.17
N MET A 38 -7.78 -11.55 -9.15
CA MET A 38 -7.18 -10.22 -9.17
C MET A 38 -7.04 -9.76 -10.62
N PRO A 39 -7.51 -8.54 -10.97
CA PRO A 39 -7.26 -7.97 -12.28
C PRO A 39 -5.80 -7.57 -12.45
N ASP A 40 -5.30 -7.62 -13.68
CA ASP A 40 -3.98 -7.10 -14.04
C ASP A 40 -3.87 -5.59 -13.78
N GLY A 41 -2.69 -5.15 -13.33
CA GLY A 41 -2.35 -3.76 -13.06
C GLY A 41 -2.76 -3.26 -11.67
N VAL A 42 -3.38 -4.10 -10.84
CA VAL A 42 -3.85 -3.71 -9.50
C VAL A 42 -3.44 -4.74 -8.46
N VAL A 43 -2.90 -4.25 -7.34
CA VAL A 43 -2.54 -5.07 -6.18
C VAL A 43 -3.38 -4.70 -4.97
N PHE A 44 -3.84 -5.69 -4.22
CA PHE A 44 -4.54 -5.47 -2.95
C PHE A 44 -3.67 -5.86 -1.77
N VAL A 45 -3.49 -4.93 -0.85
CA VAL A 45 -3.08 -5.24 0.52
C VAL A 45 -4.31 -4.99 1.38
N TYR A 46 -4.87 -6.05 1.97
CA TYR A 46 -6.00 -5.91 2.89
C TYR A 46 -5.59 -5.01 4.05
N HIS A 47 -6.49 -4.17 4.52
CA HIS A 47 -6.13 -3.08 5.41
C HIS A 47 -5.58 -3.59 6.75
N ALA A 48 -4.55 -2.91 7.26
CA ALA A 48 -4.04 -3.02 8.62
C ALA A 48 -3.44 -4.38 9.04
N GLN A 49 -2.47 -4.91 8.27
CA GLN A 49 -1.46 -5.78 8.88
C GLN A 49 -0.45 -4.93 9.66
N GLU A 50 -0.17 -5.37 10.89
CA GLU A 50 0.79 -4.76 11.80
C GLU A 50 2.25 -4.98 11.33
N ARG A 51 3.18 -4.19 11.86
CA ARG A 51 4.61 -4.27 11.53
C ARG A 51 5.42 -5.27 12.38
N THR A 52 4.75 -6.01 13.27
CA THR A 52 5.40 -6.80 14.34
C THR A 52 5.62 -8.26 13.98
N ILE A 53 4.79 -8.82 13.09
CA ILE A 53 4.82 -10.24 12.72
C ILE A 53 5.25 -10.35 11.27
N ASP A 54 6.17 -11.27 11.00
CA ASP A 54 6.57 -11.66 9.64
C ASP A 54 6.92 -10.47 8.72
N THR A 55 7.61 -9.47 9.28
CA THR A 55 8.00 -8.24 8.59
C THR A 55 9.53 -8.12 8.55
N PRO A 56 10.21 -8.68 7.54
CA PRO A 56 11.68 -8.66 7.44
C PRO A 56 12.24 -7.28 7.11
N LEU A 57 13.57 -7.14 7.13
CA LEU A 57 14.28 -5.97 6.64
C LEU A 57 14.07 -5.80 5.12
N THR A 58 13.91 -4.54 4.71
CA THR A 58 13.79 -4.12 3.32
C THR A 58 15.14 -4.12 2.61
N GLU A 59 15.15 -4.46 1.33
CA GLU A 59 16.34 -4.32 0.49
C GLU A 59 16.58 -2.85 0.11
N THR A 60 15.51 -2.07 -0.03
CA THR A 60 15.61 -0.66 -0.41
C THR A 60 16.20 0.22 0.68
N THR A 61 15.84 0.02 1.96
CA THR A 61 16.26 0.93 3.05
C THR A 61 17.10 0.27 4.14
N GLY A 62 17.24 -1.06 4.13
CA GLY A 62 17.91 -1.80 5.20
C GLY A 62 17.17 -1.77 6.55
N ARG A 63 16.04 -1.08 6.65
CA ARG A 63 15.19 -1.03 7.85
C ARG A 63 14.07 -2.07 7.77
N ARG A 64 13.43 -2.38 8.89
CA ARG A 64 12.25 -3.26 8.95
C ARG A 64 11.19 -2.78 7.96
N GLY A 65 10.59 -3.71 7.21
CA GLY A 65 9.48 -3.47 6.29
C GLY A 65 8.40 -2.59 6.91
N GLY A 66 7.80 -1.72 6.09
CA GLY A 66 6.68 -0.89 6.48
C GLY A 66 5.35 -1.65 6.43
N ILE A 67 4.28 -0.94 6.78
CA ILE A 67 2.89 -1.39 6.64
C ILE A 67 2.28 -0.75 5.40
N HIS A 68 1.08 -1.17 4.99
CA HIS A 68 0.39 -0.60 3.83
C HIS A 68 0.39 0.96 3.78
N ASN A 69 0.19 1.64 4.92
CA ASN A 69 0.24 3.10 4.99
C ASN A 69 1.64 3.72 4.78
N SER A 70 2.71 2.94 4.85
CA SER A 70 4.06 3.38 4.47
C SER A 70 4.16 3.75 2.99
N LEU A 71 3.24 3.29 2.15
CA LEU A 71 3.13 3.69 0.74
C LEU A 71 2.22 4.90 0.52
N THR A 72 1.54 5.40 1.56
CA THR A 72 0.51 6.44 1.41
C THR A 72 1.00 7.79 1.92
N ARG A 73 0.36 8.87 1.45
CA ARG A 73 0.49 10.21 2.03
C ARG A 73 -0.89 10.86 2.12
N LEU A 74 -1.07 11.76 3.09
CA LEU A 74 -2.24 12.64 3.11
C LEU A 74 -2.28 13.53 1.87
N LEU A 75 -3.41 13.51 1.18
CA LEU A 75 -3.74 14.41 0.08
C LEU A 75 -5.06 15.11 0.42
N ILE A 76 -5.03 16.44 0.45
CA ILE A 76 -6.19 17.24 0.84
C ILE A 76 -6.87 17.76 -0.41
N LYS A 77 -8.16 17.43 -0.57
CA LYS A 77 -9.00 18.02 -1.61
C LYS A 77 -9.54 19.37 -1.11
N PRO A 78 -9.24 20.51 -1.78
CA PRO A 78 -9.66 21.83 -1.32
C PRO A 78 -11.18 21.98 -1.12
N SER A 79 -11.99 21.26 -1.91
CA SER A 79 -13.45 21.28 -1.75
C SER A 79 -13.92 20.74 -0.39
N HIS A 80 -13.12 19.94 0.30
CA HIS A 80 -13.44 19.43 1.64
C HIS A 80 -13.08 20.43 2.76
N LEU A 81 -12.47 21.57 2.40
CA LEU A 81 -12.14 22.68 3.32
C LEU A 81 -13.16 23.83 3.23
N ALA A 82 -14.15 23.73 2.33
CA ALA A 82 -15.20 24.73 2.24
C ALA A 82 -15.94 24.86 3.58
N GLY A 83 -16.18 26.09 4.02
CA GLY A 83 -16.74 26.40 5.33
C GLY A 83 -17.52 27.71 5.33
N GLY A 84 -18.36 27.92 6.34
CA GLY A 84 -19.13 29.16 6.50
C GLY A 84 -20.23 29.36 5.46
N TYR A 85 -20.69 28.29 4.79
CA TYR A 85 -21.66 28.36 3.71
C TYR A 85 -22.82 27.38 3.90
N ALA A 86 -23.76 27.72 4.79
CA ALA A 86 -24.95 26.93 5.11
C ALA A 86 -24.59 25.46 5.43
N GLN A 87 -25.00 24.49 4.59
CA GLN A 87 -24.67 23.08 4.77
C GLN A 87 -23.16 22.78 4.69
N ASN A 88 -22.38 23.65 4.04
CA ASN A 88 -20.92 23.59 4.04
C ASN A 88 -20.37 24.40 5.21
N ALA A 89 -20.64 23.94 6.42
CA ALA A 89 -20.09 24.47 7.65
C ALA A 89 -19.42 23.34 8.43
N PHE A 90 -18.25 23.62 9.01
CA PHE A 90 -17.55 22.63 9.82
C PHE A 90 -18.38 22.29 11.07
N ALA A 91 -18.49 21.00 11.35
CA ALA A 91 -18.84 20.48 12.66
C ALA A 91 -18.07 19.17 12.87
N PHE A 92 -17.85 18.80 14.13
CA PHE A 92 -17.06 17.62 14.47
C PHE A 92 -17.64 16.36 13.80
N ASN A 93 -16.81 15.70 12.97
CA ASN A 93 -17.15 14.54 12.14
C ASN A 93 -18.28 14.75 11.11
N TYR A 94 -18.72 15.98 10.86
CA TYR A 94 -19.72 16.30 9.84
C TYR A 94 -19.09 16.68 8.49
N LEU A 95 -18.12 17.60 8.52
CA LEU A 95 -17.45 18.11 7.33
C LEU A 95 -15.95 18.30 7.60
N GLY A 96 -15.11 17.89 6.64
CA GLY A 96 -13.67 18.07 6.72
C GLY A 96 -12.92 17.24 5.68
N PRO A 97 -11.59 17.41 5.57
CA PRO A 97 -10.77 16.64 4.66
C PRO A 97 -10.79 15.14 5.02
N THR A 98 -10.69 14.30 4.00
CA THR A 98 -10.77 12.83 4.12
C THR A 98 -9.40 12.21 3.87
N GLY A 99 -9.09 11.09 4.51
CA GLY A 99 -7.88 10.32 4.25
C GLY A 99 -8.00 9.37 3.04
N ASN A 100 -8.16 9.91 1.82
CA ASN A 100 -8.22 9.07 0.61
C ASN A 100 -6.83 8.47 0.28
N GLN A 101 -6.79 7.21 -0.15
CA GLN A 101 -5.54 6.48 -0.41
C GLN A 101 -5.58 5.51 -1.60
N ARG A 102 -6.70 5.41 -2.33
CA ARG A 102 -6.87 4.42 -3.40
C ARG A 102 -6.15 4.80 -4.70
N ASP A 103 -5.78 6.06 -4.84
CA ASP A 103 -5.06 6.60 -6.01
C ASP A 103 -3.54 6.35 -5.95
N GLU A 104 -3.04 5.75 -4.87
CA GLU A 104 -1.61 5.51 -4.70
C GLU A 104 -1.09 4.43 -5.65
N VAL A 105 0.10 4.67 -6.19
CA VAL A 105 0.80 3.75 -7.09
C VAL A 105 2.15 3.41 -6.48
N ALA A 106 2.55 2.15 -6.63
CA ALA A 106 3.86 1.67 -6.18
C ALA A 106 4.48 0.76 -7.24
N VAL A 107 5.82 0.77 -7.28
CA VAL A 107 6.58 -0.22 -8.03
C VAL A 107 6.65 -1.48 -7.17
N VAL A 108 6.21 -2.61 -7.72
CA VAL A 108 6.28 -3.90 -7.05
C VAL A 108 7.38 -4.73 -7.71
N ARG A 109 8.25 -5.33 -6.89
CA ARG A 109 9.29 -6.25 -7.36
C ARG A 109 9.32 -7.51 -6.51
N ARG A 110 9.71 -8.62 -7.13
CA ARG A 110 10.20 -9.78 -6.39
C ARG A 110 11.52 -9.43 -5.74
N ARG A 111 11.69 -9.81 -4.48
CA ARG A 111 12.94 -9.59 -3.72
C ARG A 111 13.68 -10.91 -3.48
N SER A 112 14.84 -10.86 -2.85
CA SER A 112 15.50 -12.07 -2.34
C SER A 112 14.55 -12.84 -1.42
N GLN A 113 14.53 -14.15 -1.59
CA GLN A 113 13.70 -15.04 -0.76
C GLN A 113 14.40 -15.42 0.54
N GLU A 114 15.71 -15.20 0.63
CA GLU A 114 16.45 -15.23 1.88
C GLU A 114 16.28 -13.87 2.58
N VAL A 115 15.70 -13.89 3.78
CA VAL A 115 15.30 -12.67 4.49
C VAL A 115 15.92 -12.60 5.88
N ALA A 116 16.32 -11.39 6.27
CA ALA A 116 16.74 -11.07 7.63
C ALA A 116 15.62 -10.30 8.35
N TYR A 117 15.51 -10.46 9.67
CA TYR A 117 14.49 -9.82 10.50
C TYR A 117 15.06 -8.77 11.43
#